data_AF-A0A6A8MCN5-F1
#
_entry.id   AF-A0A6A8MCN5-F1
#
_cell.length_a   1.000
_cell.length_b   1.000
_cell.length_c   1.000
_cell.angle_alpha   90.00
_cell.angle_beta   90.00
_cell.angle_gamma   90.00
#
_symmetry.space_group_name_H-M   'P 1'
#
loop_
_entity.id
_entity.type
_entity.pdbx_description
1 polymer ?
#
loop_
_entity_poly.entity_id
_entity_poly.type
_entity_poly.pdbx_seq_one_letter_code
_entity_poly.pdbx_strand_id
1 'polypeptide(L)'
;MRDDLDYHLEVKTGIVPVHIDDDTFSLSAILMDEDFYKFMMTGRRTVDRISILTADHIIQFKICAWLNLTKKKSLGEHVNSKDLKKQKYDVFRLWAPGLLF
;
A
#
# COMPACT_ATOMS: atom_id res chain seq x y z
N MET A 1 -27.36 -21.57 -14.05
CA MET A 1 -26.54 -22.29 -13.05
C MET A 1 -25.18 -21.62 -13.09
N ARG A 2 -24.91 -20.69 -12.16
CA ARG A 2 -23.63 -19.97 -12.10
C ARG A 2 -22.73 -20.80 -11.18
N ASP A 3 -21.57 -21.20 -11.68
CA ASP A 3 -20.52 -21.78 -10.86
C ASP A 3 -20.02 -20.71 -9.90
N ASP A 4 -20.44 -20.84 -8.64
CA ASP A 4 -19.85 -20.13 -7.52
C ASP A 4 -18.44 -20.72 -7.34
N LEU A 5 -17.41 -20.07 -7.89
CA LEU A 5 -16.02 -20.41 -7.58
C LEU A 5 -15.76 -20.07 -6.11
N ASP A 6 -16.03 -21.07 -5.27
CA ASP A 6 -15.69 -21.09 -3.87
C ASP A 6 -14.17 -21.26 -3.75
N TYR A 7 -13.45 -20.14 -3.69
CA TYR A 7 -12.01 -20.15 -3.42
C TYR A 7 -11.79 -20.52 -1.94
N HIS A 8 -11.88 -21.81 -1.64
CA HIS A 8 -11.52 -22.36 -0.35
C HIS A 8 -9.99 -22.33 -0.20
N LEU A 9 -9.46 -21.23 0.34
CA LEU A 9 -8.07 -21.15 0.77
C LEU A 9 -7.89 -21.95 2.05
N GLU A 10 -7.61 -23.25 1.93
CA GLU A 10 -7.05 -24.04 3.02
C GLU A 10 -5.61 -23.57 3.29
N VAL A 11 -5.47 -22.58 4.18
CA VAL A 11 -4.14 -22.18 4.67
C VAL A 11 -3.67 -23.22 5.68
N LYS A 12 -3.07 -24.31 5.17
CA LYS A 12 -2.15 -25.12 5.96
C LYS A 12 -1.03 -24.20 6.44
N THR A 13 -0.76 -24.18 7.73
CA THR A 13 0.36 -23.45 8.35
C THR A 13 1.65 -23.71 7.57
N GLY A 14 2.00 -22.79 6.69
CA GLY A 14 3.08 -22.92 5.74
C GLY A 14 3.30 -21.57 5.09
N ILE A 15 4.56 -21.15 5.04
CA ILE A 15 4.97 -19.94 4.33
C ILE A 15 4.68 -20.18 2.85
N VAL A 16 3.75 -19.42 2.28
CA VAL A 16 3.49 -19.45 0.84
C VAL A 16 4.44 -18.44 0.20
N PRO A 17 5.45 -18.88 -0.58
CA PRO A 17 6.32 -17.96 -1.28
C PRO A 17 5.52 -17.26 -2.38
N VAL A 18 5.45 -15.93 -2.31
CA VAL A 18 4.90 -15.10 -3.38
C VAL A 18 6.06 -14.79 -4.34
N HIS A 19 5.93 -15.19 -5.60
CA HIS A 19 6.90 -14.82 -6.63
C HIS A 19 6.71 -13.35 -6.98
N ILE A 20 7.72 -12.53 -6.71
CA ILE A 20 7.68 -11.09 -6.91
C ILE A 20 8.63 -10.76 -8.04
N ASP A 21 8.08 -10.14 -9.09
CA ASP A 21 8.87 -9.53 -10.16
C ASP A 21 9.53 -8.25 -9.62
N ASP A 22 10.81 -8.04 -9.92
CA ASP A 22 11.69 -7.04 -9.27
C ASP A 22 11.17 -5.59 -9.40
N ASP A 23 10.31 -5.34 -10.40
CA ASP A 23 9.72 -4.04 -10.69
C ASP A 23 8.38 -3.76 -9.96
N THR A 24 7.81 -4.74 -9.24
CA THR A 24 6.37 -4.70 -8.93
C THR A 24 6.01 -4.31 -7.50
N PHE A 25 6.90 -4.44 -6.51
CA PHE A 25 6.58 -4.01 -5.14
C PHE A 25 7.75 -3.33 -4.43
N SER A 26 7.53 -2.10 -3.98
CA SER A 26 8.32 -1.54 -2.88
C SER A 26 8.05 -2.41 -1.65
N LEU A 27 9.10 -3.04 -1.10
CA LEU A 27 9.09 -3.98 0.05
C LEU A 27 8.13 -3.62 1.21
N SER A 28 7.80 -2.33 1.35
CA SER A 28 6.80 -1.78 2.27
C SER A 28 5.39 -2.39 2.18
N ALA A 29 5.00 -2.99 1.04
CA ALA A 29 3.68 -3.61 0.90
C ALA A 29 3.56 -4.97 1.60
N ILE A 30 4.69 -5.67 1.83
CA ILE A 30 4.73 -7.00 2.43
C ILE A 30 5.25 -6.94 3.87
N LEU A 31 6.17 -5.99 4.15
CA LEU A 31 6.65 -5.72 5.50
C LEU A 31 5.89 -4.53 6.09
N MET A 32 4.60 -4.72 6.40
CA MET A 32 3.91 -3.79 7.28
C MET A 32 4.31 -4.11 8.71
N ASP A 33 4.99 -3.15 9.36
CA ASP A 33 5.17 -3.16 10.81
C ASP A 33 3.81 -3.31 11.52
N GLU A 34 3.80 -3.88 12.73
CA GLU A 34 2.58 -4.12 13.50
C GLU A 34 1.75 -2.84 13.69
N ASP A 35 2.41 -1.69 13.85
CA ASP A 35 1.74 -0.41 14.00
C ASP A 35 1.09 0.05 12.68
N PHE A 36 1.76 -0.16 11.54
CA PHE A 36 1.15 0.12 10.23
C PHE A 36 -0.05 -0.79 9.96
N TYR A 37 0.02 -2.06 10.37
CA TYR A 37 -1.10 -2.99 10.24
C TYR A 37 -2.28 -2.55 11.11
N LYS A 38 -2.06 -2.27 12.39
CA LYS A 38 -3.10 -1.76 13.30
C LYS A 38 -3.72 -0.48 12.74
N PHE A 39 -2.89 0.45 12.28
CA PHE A 39 -3.36 1.69 11.67
C PHE A 39 -4.23 1.45 10.42
N MET A 40 -3.81 0.56 9.51
CA MET A 40 -4.61 0.16 8.35
C MET A 40 -5.97 -0.41 8.75
N MET A 41 -6.01 -1.26 9.78
CA MET A 41 -7.25 -1.87 10.26
C MET A 41 -8.26 -0.81 10.72
N THR A 42 -7.79 0.30 11.32
CA THR A 42 -8.68 1.40 11.76
C THR A 42 -9.30 2.20 10.63
N GLY A 43 -8.66 2.24 9.45
CA GLY A 43 -9.13 3.00 8.29
C GLY A 43 -9.99 2.22 7.32
N ARG A 44 -10.31 0.98 7.67
CA ARG A 44 -11.06 0.09 6.80
C ARG A 44 -12.55 0.39 6.91
N ARG A 45 -13.23 0.37 5.77
CA ARG A 45 -14.69 0.30 5.69
C ARG A 45 -15.11 -0.77 4.68
N THR A 46 -16.31 -1.29 4.84
CA THR A 46 -16.88 -2.26 3.91
C THR A 46 -17.86 -1.56 2.98
N VAL A 47 -17.66 -1.74 1.67
CA VAL A 47 -18.58 -1.31 0.61
C VAL A 47 -18.88 -2.52 -0.25
N ASP A 48 -20.16 -2.87 -0.41
CA ASP A 48 -20.60 -4.02 -1.20
C ASP A 48 -19.87 -5.33 -0.86
N ARG A 49 -19.68 -5.58 0.44
CA ARG A 49 -18.93 -6.74 1.00
C ARG A 49 -17.42 -6.74 0.70
N ILE A 50 -16.91 -5.68 0.07
CA ILE A 50 -15.48 -5.46 -0.20
C ILE A 50 -14.91 -4.52 0.86
N SER A 51 -13.83 -4.95 1.51
CA SER A 51 -13.08 -4.12 2.44
C SER A 51 -12.19 -3.14 1.68
N ILE A 52 -12.43 -1.84 1.86
CA ILE A 52 -11.64 -0.76 1.27
C ILE A 52 -11.01 0.11 2.36
N LEU A 53 -9.86 0.69 2.06
CA LEU A 53 -9.23 1.70 2.91
C LEU A 53 -9.77 3.08 2.57
N THR A 54 -10.06 3.90 3.57
CA THR A 54 -10.51 5.27 3.36
C THR A 54 -9.38 6.16 2.82
N ALA A 55 -9.75 7.23 2.10
CA ALA A 55 -8.79 8.11 1.44
C ALA A 55 -7.82 8.78 2.42
N ASP A 56 -8.30 9.16 3.60
CA ASP A 56 -7.50 9.75 4.69
C ASP A 56 -6.40 8.81 5.18
N HIS A 57 -6.67 7.50 5.31
CA HIS A 57 -5.63 6.53 5.67
C HIS A 57 -4.68 6.25 4.51
N ILE A 58 -5.17 6.16 3.27
CA ILE A 58 -4.29 6.02 2.09
C ILE A 58 -3.33 7.23 2.01
N ILE A 59 -3.82 8.44 2.23
CA ILE A 59 -2.99 9.66 2.27
C ILE A 59 -1.87 9.53 3.32
N GLN A 60 -2.20 9.09 4.53
CA GLN A 60 -1.21 8.90 5.60
C GLN A 60 -0.13 7.88 5.22
N PHE A 61 -0.50 6.75 4.62
CA PHE A 61 0.48 5.78 4.10
C PHE A 61 1.39 6.40 3.02
N LYS A 62 0.84 7.21 2.12
CA LYS A 62 1.61 7.89 1.07
C LYS A 62 2.60 8.91 1.65
N ILE A 63 2.18 9.66 2.67
CA ILE A 63 3.06 10.59 3.41
C ILE A 63 4.19 9.81 4.10
N CYS A 64 3.88 8.74 4.84
CA CYS A 64 4.89 7.92 5.50
C CYS A 64 5.90 7.32 4.52
N ALA A 65 5.43 6.79 3.37
CA ALA A 65 6.30 6.28 2.32
C ALA A 65 7.23 7.37 1.76
N TRP A 66 6.71 8.57 1.52
CA TRP A 66 7.50 9.71 1.05
C TRP A 66 8.57 10.13 2.07
N LEU A 67 8.21 10.19 3.36
CA LEU A 67 9.16 10.50 4.45
C LEU A 67 10.27 9.45 4.54
N ASN A 68 9.92 8.16 4.45
CA ASN A 68 10.88 7.06 4.46
C ASN A 68 11.85 7.15 3.28
N LEU A 69 11.36 7.37 2.06
CA LEU A 69 12.21 7.56 0.87
C LEU A 69 13.10 8.80 0.98
N THR A 70 12.58 9.89 1.56
CA THR A 70 13.35 11.11 1.78
C THR A 70 14.47 10.89 2.79
N LYS A 71 14.20 10.17 3.89
CA LYS A 71 15.20 9.80 4.89
C LYS A 71 16.29 8.90 4.31
N LYS A 72 15.91 7.86 3.55
CA LYS A 72 16.88 7.01 2.83
C LYS A 72 17.79 7.82 1.93
N LYS A 73 17.19 8.72 1.13
CA LYS A 73 17.94 9.62 0.24
C LYS A 73 18.91 10.53 1.02
N SER A 74 18.51 11.05 2.18
CA SER A 74 19.38 11.89 3.01
C SER A 74 20.52 11.10 3.67
N LEU A 75 20.37 9.80 3.85
CA LEU A 75 21.41 8.89 4.32
C LEU A 75 22.37 8.42 3.20
N GLY A 76 22.16 8.89 1.97
CA GLY A 76 22.99 8.52 0.81
C GLY A 76 22.60 7.19 0.15
N GLU A 77 21.49 6.57 0.57
CA GLU A 77 20.97 5.37 -0.10
C GLU A 77 20.43 5.73 -1.50
N HIS A 78 20.56 4.79 -2.43
CA HIS A 78 19.98 4.94 -3.75
C HIS A 78 18.45 4.94 -3.67
N VAL A 79 17.84 6.06 -4.09
CA VAL A 79 16.38 6.23 -4.14
C VAL A 79 16.00 6.70 -5.54
N ASN A 80 15.11 5.97 -6.20
CA ASN A 80 14.58 6.37 -7.49
C ASN A 80 13.76 7.66 -7.34
N SER A 81 14.20 8.71 -8.03
CA SER A 81 13.53 10.02 -8.00
C SER A 81 12.08 9.97 -8.50
N LYS A 82 11.74 9.01 -9.37
CA LYS A 82 10.36 8.78 -9.84
C LYS A 82 9.46 8.31 -8.70
N ASP A 83 9.93 7.41 -7.85
CA ASP A 83 9.14 6.88 -6.72
C ASP A 83 8.88 7.96 -5.68
N LEU A 84 9.89 8.78 -5.37
CA LEU A 84 9.74 9.89 -4.44
C LEU A 84 8.73 10.92 -4.96
N LYS A 85 8.75 11.25 -6.26
CA LYS A 85 7.75 12.11 -6.89
C LYS A 85 6.35 11.46 -6.87
N LYS A 86 6.25 10.18 -7.20
CA LYS A 86 4.99 9.43 -7.23
C LYS A 86 4.29 9.48 -5.87
N GLN A 87 4.97 9.12 -4.78
CA GLN A 87 4.34 9.13 -3.45
C GLN A 87 3.87 10.55 -3.05
N LYS A 88 4.66 11.58 -3.38
CA LYS A 88 4.29 12.98 -3.16
C LYS A 88 3.02 13.38 -3.93
N TYR A 89 2.95 13.09 -5.24
CA TYR A 89 1.80 13.45 -6.06
C TYR A 89 0.55 12.64 -5.72
N ASP A 90 0.72 11.38 -5.27
CA ASP A 90 -0.40 10.56 -4.80
C ASP A 90 -1.12 11.19 -3.61
N VAL A 91 -0.40 11.85 -2.69
CA VAL A 91 -1.00 12.62 -1.58
C VAL A 91 -1.92 13.72 -2.11
N PHE A 92 -1.42 14.54 -3.03
CA PHE A 92 -2.21 15.65 -3.59
C PHE A 92 -3.42 15.16 -4.38
N ARG A 93 -3.25 14.09 -5.17
CA ARG A 93 -4.33 13.49 -5.97
C ARG A 93 -5.45 12.93 -5.12
N LEU A 94 -5.12 12.34 -3.96
CA LEU A 94 -6.10 11.79 -3.03
C LEU A 94 -6.78 12.87 -2.18
N TRP A 95 -6.05 13.92 -1.83
CA TRP A 95 -6.59 15.03 -1.03
C TRP A 95 -7.56 15.91 -1.82
N ALA A 96 -7.26 16.16 -3.10
CA ALA A 96 -8.09 16.97 -3.96
C ALA A 96 -8.38 16.26 -5.30
N PRO A 97 -9.30 15.26 -5.30
CA PRO A 97 -9.65 14.55 -6.51
C PRO A 97 -10.30 15.52 -7.51
N GLY A 98 -9.56 15.91 -8.55
CA GLY A 98 -9.99 16.84 -9.58
C GLY A 98 -8.97 17.92 -9.97
N LEU A 99 -7.93 18.14 -9.17
CA LEU A 99 -6.81 18.99 -9.58
C LEU A 99 -5.76 18.17 -10.34
N LEU A 100 -5.45 18.59 -11.57
CA LEU A 100 -4.33 18.09 -12.37
C LEU A 100 -3.02 18.66 -11.78
N PHE A 101 -2.18 17.81 -11.19
CA PHE A 101 -0.84 18.14 -10.69
C PHE A 101 0.24 17.37 -11.45
#